data_AF-A0A6N8Z642-F1
#
_entry.id   AF-A0A6N8Z642-F1
#
_cell.length_a   1.000
_cell.length_b   1.000
_cell.length_c   1.000
_cell.angle_alpha   90.00
_cell.angle_beta   90.00
_cell.angle_gamma   90.00
#
_symmetry.space_group_name_H-M   'P 1'
#
loop_
_entity.id
_entity.type
_entity.pdbx_description
1 polymer ?
#
loop_
_entity_poly.entity_id
_entity_poly.type
_entity_poly.pdbx_seq_one_letter_code
_entity_poly.pdbx_strand_id
1 'polypeptide(L)'
;MWLTIFGNVAAWTLPPPSCPTCSRDNPRRLTDSWPESPRKTGVRPSMPNLPMHIYLCQQVAEELDWGYAHDHAGAAYLGSTTPDIRAMTKWERARTHFSDLSVNHVGAGVQRMFELHPHLAGSNNGLAPETRAFLLGYVSHLVADETWITTMFRPHFDPANLVTDTEVEAHIWDRALQLDMDRVVLSENGGLSTHHTAISNVETMPALEFLQDELIDEWRGWVARLLGWDFTWERLKRALNRMYRDNDEVQLVVDGFLENMPRSLERIYERVPRELIDDYRQRVIEETKIQAREYLSAT
;
A
#
# COMPACT_ATOMS: atom_id res chain seq x y z
N MET A 1 2.06 34.11 -18.75
CA MET A 1 0.60 34.12 -18.55
C MET A 1 0.22 32.74 -18.02
N TRP A 2 0.23 32.60 -16.70
CA TRP A 2 -0.02 31.37 -15.95
C TRP A 2 -1.42 31.50 -15.33
N LEU A 3 -2.27 30.48 -15.48
CA LEU A 3 -3.48 30.32 -14.65
C LEU A 3 -4.05 28.88 -14.75
N THR A 4 -4.17 28.26 -13.56
CA THR A 4 -5.13 27.24 -13.12
C THR A 4 -5.08 25.81 -13.68
N ILE A 5 -4.23 24.98 -13.05
CA ILE A 5 -4.47 23.55 -12.82
C ILE A 5 -4.34 23.32 -11.31
N PHE A 6 -5.39 23.62 -10.54
CA PHE A 6 -5.57 23.17 -9.15
C PHE A 6 -7.07 23.13 -8.84
N GLY A 7 -7.63 21.93 -8.85
CA GLY A 7 -8.94 21.63 -8.27
C GLY A 7 -8.74 21.04 -6.87
N ASN A 8 -8.65 21.95 -5.89
CA ASN A 8 -8.93 21.82 -4.46
C ASN A 8 -8.53 20.56 -3.70
N VAL A 9 -7.54 20.75 -2.81
CA VAL A 9 -7.49 20.19 -1.46
C VAL A 9 -8.65 20.81 -0.66
N ALA A 10 -9.85 20.24 -0.78
CA ALA A 10 -10.99 20.61 0.07
C ALA A 10 -12.03 19.48 0.10
N ALA A 11 -11.72 18.42 0.85
CA ALA A 11 -12.73 17.61 1.51
C ALA A 11 -12.14 16.82 2.69
N TRP A 12 -11.15 17.36 3.41
CA TRP A 12 -10.84 16.99 4.81
C TRP A 12 -10.04 18.14 5.44
N THR A 13 -10.68 19.29 5.69
CA THR A 13 -10.15 20.36 6.54
C THR A 13 -11.17 20.66 7.63
N LEU A 14 -10.84 20.39 8.89
CA LEU A 14 -11.40 21.15 10.02
C LEU A 14 -10.66 22.50 10.10
N PRO A 15 -11.29 23.56 10.65
CA PRO A 15 -10.71 24.90 10.65
C PRO A 15 -9.43 24.95 11.51
N PRO A 16 -8.42 25.73 11.11
CA PRO A 16 -7.21 25.91 11.91
C PRO A 16 -7.54 26.69 13.20
N PRO A 17 -6.86 26.38 14.34
CA PRO A 17 -6.86 27.30 15.46
C PRO A 17 -6.15 28.59 15.03
N SER A 18 -6.75 29.72 15.37
CA SER A 18 -6.16 31.04 15.17
C SER A 18 -4.84 31.16 15.92
N CYS A 19 -3.72 31.11 15.20
CA CYS A 19 -2.41 31.47 15.74
C CYS A 19 -1.93 32.74 15.02
N PRO A 20 -1.94 33.90 15.68
CA PRO A 20 -1.40 35.12 15.11
C PRO A 20 0.13 35.09 15.23
N THR A 21 0.80 35.35 14.12
CA THR A 21 2.24 35.61 13.97
C THR A 21 3.18 34.40 14.02
N CYS A 22 3.69 33.99 12.86
CA CYS A 22 5.14 33.92 12.66
C CYS A 22 5.50 33.88 11.16
N SER A 23 6.55 34.62 10.86
CA SER A 23 7.01 35.06 9.54
C SER A 23 7.80 34.00 8.79
N ARG A 24 7.82 34.16 7.47
CA ARG A 24 8.67 33.53 6.46
C ARG A 24 10.14 33.55 6.88
N ASP A 25 10.87 32.49 6.56
CA ASP A 25 12.07 32.53 5.71
C ASP A 25 12.50 31.13 5.26
N ASN A 26 12.84 31.01 3.98
CA ASN A 26 13.28 29.79 3.29
C ASN A 26 14.58 30.11 2.55
N PRO A 27 15.63 29.27 2.67
CA PRO A 27 16.60 29.18 1.59
C PRO A 27 16.93 27.75 1.12
N ARG A 28 16.73 27.60 -0.19
CA ARG A 28 17.62 27.00 -1.22
C ARG A 28 17.46 25.52 -1.60
N ARG A 29 16.93 25.40 -2.82
CA ARG A 29 17.06 24.34 -3.82
C ARG A 29 18.48 23.82 -4.02
N LEU A 30 18.58 22.50 -4.15
CA LEU A 30 19.49 21.83 -5.08
C LEU A 30 18.62 20.97 -6.01
N THR A 31 18.57 21.36 -7.28
CA THR A 31 17.90 20.64 -8.37
C THR A 31 18.99 20.04 -9.23
N ASP A 32 19.16 18.72 -9.17
CA ASP A 32 19.79 17.96 -10.24
C ASP A 32 18.77 16.99 -10.84
N SER A 33 18.83 16.96 -12.16
CA SER A 33 17.80 16.60 -13.11
C SER A 33 17.59 15.09 -13.26
N TRP A 34 16.37 14.63 -12.99
CA TRP A 34 15.84 13.39 -13.53
C TRP A 34 15.03 13.72 -14.80
N PRO A 35 15.16 12.97 -15.90
CA PRO A 35 14.40 13.24 -17.11
C PRO A 35 12.89 13.13 -16.82
N GLU A 36 12.13 14.12 -17.27
CA GLU A 36 10.67 14.13 -17.16
C GLU A 36 10.09 12.83 -17.76
N SER A 37 9.48 12.00 -16.91
CA SER A 37 8.70 10.85 -17.37
C SER A 37 7.56 11.34 -18.26
N PRO A 38 7.36 10.76 -19.47
CA PRO A 38 6.22 11.09 -20.30
C PRO A 38 4.91 10.83 -19.55
N ARG A 39 3.87 11.63 -19.83
CA ARG A 39 2.51 11.38 -19.35
C ARG A 39 2.06 10.00 -19.86
N LYS A 40 2.15 8.97 -19.02
CA LYS A 40 1.69 7.62 -19.36
C LYS A 40 0.16 7.59 -19.32
N THR A 41 -0.45 7.76 -20.48
CA THR A 41 -1.79 7.24 -20.80
C THR A 41 -1.67 5.73 -20.86
N GLY A 42 -1.91 5.08 -19.73
CA GLY A 42 -1.82 3.62 -19.60
C GLY A 42 -2.52 3.21 -18.32
N VAL A 43 -3.24 2.09 -18.41
CA VAL A 43 -3.90 1.41 -17.30
C VAL A 43 -2.90 1.19 -16.18
N ARG A 44 -3.27 1.59 -14.95
CA ARG A 44 -2.42 1.43 -13.77
C ARG A 44 -3.12 0.47 -12.82
N PRO A 45 -2.50 -0.66 -12.48
CA PRO A 45 -3.05 -1.55 -11.47
C PRO A 45 -3.28 -0.81 -10.16
N SER A 46 -4.38 -1.14 -9.49
CA SER A 46 -4.59 -0.79 -8.10
C SER A 46 -3.92 -1.83 -7.22
N MET A 47 -3.13 -1.40 -6.26
CA MET A 47 -2.47 -2.29 -5.29
C MET A 47 -3.40 -2.64 -4.13
N PRO A 48 -3.19 -3.78 -3.45
CA PRO A 48 -3.90 -4.13 -2.22
C PRO A 48 -3.95 -2.96 -1.22
N ASN A 49 -5.02 -2.88 -0.44
CA ASN A 49 -5.16 -1.79 0.53
C ASN A 49 -4.38 -2.10 1.82
N LEU A 50 -4.15 -1.06 2.62
CA LEU A 50 -3.39 -1.16 3.88
C LEU A 50 -3.86 -2.25 4.85
N PRO A 51 -5.18 -2.50 5.07
CA PRO A 51 -5.62 -3.62 5.90
C PRO A 51 -5.03 -4.96 5.46
N MET A 52 -5.05 -5.24 4.15
CA MET A 52 -4.50 -6.47 3.60
C MET A 52 -2.98 -6.56 3.79
N HIS A 53 -2.24 -5.46 3.62
CA HIS A 53 -0.80 -5.46 3.87
C HIS A 53 -0.44 -5.72 5.34
N ILE A 54 -1.18 -5.13 6.28
CA ILE A 54 -0.99 -5.36 7.72
C ILE A 54 -1.28 -6.82 8.06
N TYR A 55 -2.36 -7.38 7.52
CA TYR A 55 -2.71 -8.78 7.73
C TYR A 55 -1.62 -9.73 7.20
N LEU A 56 -1.15 -9.53 5.97
CA LEU A 56 -0.10 -10.38 5.38
C LEU A 56 1.20 -10.29 6.19
N CYS A 57 1.56 -9.09 6.65
CA CYS A 57 2.71 -8.89 7.53
C CYS A 57 2.56 -9.65 8.85
N GLN A 58 1.38 -9.60 9.48
CA GLN A 58 1.09 -10.38 10.68
C GLN A 58 1.26 -11.89 10.44
N GLN A 59 0.66 -12.44 9.38
CA GLN A 59 0.78 -13.86 9.06
C GLN A 59 2.25 -14.28 8.86
N VAL A 60 3.03 -13.46 8.15
CA VAL A 60 4.48 -13.71 8.00
C VAL A 60 5.21 -13.68 9.34
N ALA A 61 4.93 -12.68 10.20
CA ALA A 61 5.57 -12.56 11.49
C ALA A 61 5.25 -13.76 12.41
N GLU A 62 3.99 -14.22 12.41
CA GLU A 62 3.53 -15.40 13.14
C GLU A 62 4.22 -16.68 12.63
N GLU A 63 4.36 -16.86 11.32
CA GLU A 63 4.99 -18.05 10.75
C GLU A 63 6.52 -18.08 10.84
N LEU A 64 7.18 -16.92 10.81
CA LEU A 64 8.63 -16.84 11.03
C LEU A 64 9.00 -17.08 12.49
N ASP A 65 8.11 -16.70 13.42
CA ASP A 65 8.31 -16.81 14.87
C ASP A 65 9.64 -16.17 15.33
N TRP A 66 9.95 -15.02 14.75
CA TRP A 66 11.14 -14.25 15.11
C TRP A 66 10.80 -13.31 16.25
N GLY A 67 11.52 -13.43 17.38
CA GLY A 67 11.23 -12.69 18.60
C GLY A 67 11.09 -11.17 18.38
N TYR A 68 11.99 -10.58 17.59
CA TYR A 68 11.92 -9.14 17.29
C TYR A 68 10.65 -8.75 16.50
N ALA A 69 10.11 -9.63 15.65
CA ALA A 69 8.89 -9.36 14.88
C ALA A 69 7.66 -9.41 15.79
N HIS A 70 7.68 -10.27 16.81
CA HIS A 70 6.65 -10.32 17.84
C HIS A 70 6.73 -9.12 18.79
N ASP A 71 7.90 -8.89 19.37
CA ASP A 71 8.15 -7.85 20.38
C ASP A 71 7.95 -6.44 19.82
N HIS A 72 8.16 -6.27 18.50
CA HIS A 72 8.00 -4.99 17.80
C HIS A 72 6.98 -5.06 16.66
N ALA A 73 5.89 -5.80 16.85
CA ALA A 73 4.82 -5.98 15.84
C ALA A 73 4.29 -4.64 15.28
N GLY A 74 4.17 -3.61 16.11
CA GLY A 74 3.76 -2.26 15.67
C GLY A 74 4.68 -1.67 14.60
N ALA A 75 6.00 -1.86 14.75
CA ALA A 75 6.98 -1.42 13.77
C ALA A 75 6.86 -2.23 12.47
N ALA A 76 6.63 -3.54 12.56
CA ALA A 76 6.38 -4.38 11.38
C ALA A 76 5.11 -3.96 10.62
N TYR A 77 4.00 -3.69 11.31
CA TYR A 77 2.78 -3.23 10.66
C TYR A 77 2.94 -1.82 10.05
N LEU A 78 3.70 -0.94 10.70
CA LEU A 78 4.01 0.36 10.12
C LEU A 78 4.88 0.19 8.85
N GLY A 79 5.89 -0.66 8.90
CA GLY A 79 6.73 -1.01 7.76
C GLY A 79 5.94 -1.54 6.57
N SER A 80 4.94 -2.39 6.81
CA SER A 80 4.10 -2.97 5.75
C SER A 80 3.14 -1.99 5.07
N THR A 81 3.04 -0.77 5.58
CA THR A 81 2.24 0.30 4.95
C THR A 81 3.10 1.43 4.42
N THR A 82 4.35 1.56 4.87
CA THR A 82 5.18 2.73 4.59
C THR A 82 5.52 2.96 3.12
N PRO A 83 5.68 1.95 2.24
CA PRO A 83 5.91 2.24 0.83
C PRO A 83 4.81 3.10 0.18
N ASP A 84 3.58 3.02 0.71
CA ASP A 84 2.41 3.78 0.28
C ASP A 84 2.36 5.24 0.77
N ILE A 85 3.37 5.69 1.50
CA ILE A 85 3.54 7.10 1.92
C ILE A 85 3.52 8.08 0.75
N ARG A 86 3.76 7.60 -0.46
CA ARG A 86 3.54 8.33 -1.70
C ARG A 86 2.12 8.91 -1.85
N ALA A 87 1.13 8.34 -1.16
CA ALA A 87 -0.21 8.92 -1.08
C ALA A 87 -0.20 10.34 -0.49
N MET A 88 0.68 10.63 0.48
CA MET A 88 0.88 11.97 1.02
C MET A 88 1.93 12.77 0.25
N THR A 89 3.07 12.17 -0.11
CA THR A 89 4.22 12.91 -0.67
C THR A 89 4.13 13.17 -2.17
N LYS A 90 3.27 12.43 -2.87
CA LYS A 90 3.15 12.41 -4.33
C LYS A 90 4.42 11.95 -5.05
N TRP A 91 5.34 11.29 -4.35
CA TRP A 91 6.56 10.76 -4.95
C TRP A 91 6.27 9.65 -5.98
N GLU A 92 7.22 9.46 -6.88
CA GLU A 92 7.21 8.34 -7.82
C GLU A 92 7.25 7.01 -7.08
N ARG A 93 6.55 5.99 -7.61
CA ARG A 93 6.46 4.66 -6.98
C ARG A 93 7.84 4.05 -6.76
N ALA A 94 8.73 4.14 -7.75
CA ALA A 94 10.06 3.54 -7.70
C ALA A 94 10.93 4.06 -6.54
N ARG A 95 10.62 5.23 -5.97
CA ARG A 95 11.35 5.78 -4.82
C ARG A 95 11.10 5.01 -3.52
N THR A 96 9.90 4.46 -3.34
CA THR A 96 9.50 3.76 -2.11
C THR A 96 9.19 2.28 -2.34
N HIS A 97 9.01 1.86 -3.59
CA HIS A 97 8.78 0.45 -3.90
C HIS A 97 9.98 -0.20 -4.58
N PHE A 98 11.00 0.60 -4.94
CA PHE A 98 12.23 0.14 -5.59
C PHE A 98 12.02 -0.61 -6.94
N SER A 99 10.78 -0.70 -7.40
CA SER A 99 10.35 -1.26 -8.67
C SER A 99 9.25 -0.38 -9.30
N ASP A 100 9.11 -0.50 -10.63
CA ASP A 100 7.99 0.10 -11.34
C ASP A 100 6.86 -0.93 -11.56
N LEU A 101 5.77 -0.50 -12.21
CA LEU A 101 4.60 -1.37 -12.48
C LEU A 101 4.84 -2.42 -13.57
N SER A 102 5.99 -2.36 -14.26
CA SER A 102 6.39 -3.35 -15.28
C SER A 102 7.19 -4.51 -14.70
N VAL A 103 7.23 -4.63 -13.37
CA VAL A 103 7.83 -5.77 -12.65
C VAL A 103 7.29 -7.11 -13.16
N ASN A 104 8.22 -8.02 -13.49
CA ASN A 104 7.91 -9.30 -14.12
C ASN A 104 8.10 -10.51 -13.17
N HIS A 105 8.69 -10.29 -12.00
CA HIS A 105 8.90 -11.32 -10.99
C HIS A 105 8.77 -10.71 -9.59
N VAL A 106 8.36 -11.53 -8.63
CA VAL A 106 8.24 -11.15 -7.22
C VAL A 106 9.64 -11.06 -6.59
N GLY A 107 9.87 -10.04 -5.76
CA GLY A 107 11.12 -9.79 -5.06
C GLY A 107 12.03 -8.76 -5.74
N ALA A 108 11.66 -8.23 -6.91
CA ALA A 108 12.47 -7.27 -7.66
C ALA A 108 12.73 -5.99 -6.85
N GLY A 109 11.69 -5.44 -6.21
CA GLY A 109 11.81 -4.27 -5.34
C GLY A 109 12.62 -4.56 -4.09
N VAL A 110 12.46 -5.76 -3.50
CA VAL A 110 13.22 -6.17 -2.30
C VAL A 110 14.71 -6.26 -2.60
N GLN A 111 15.08 -7.00 -3.65
CA GLN A 111 16.45 -7.09 -4.12
C GLN A 111 17.03 -5.69 -4.36
N ARG A 112 16.29 -4.84 -5.07
CA ARG A 112 16.76 -3.50 -5.40
C ARG A 112 16.93 -2.60 -4.18
N MET A 113 16.06 -2.71 -3.18
CA MET A 113 16.18 -1.99 -1.91
C MET A 113 17.49 -2.34 -1.21
N PHE A 114 17.80 -3.63 -1.06
CA PHE A 114 19.02 -4.07 -0.38
C PHE A 114 20.29 -3.89 -1.22
N GLU A 115 20.21 -3.87 -2.55
CA GLU A 115 21.32 -3.44 -3.41
C GLU A 115 21.69 -1.97 -3.20
N LEU A 116 20.68 -1.10 -3.05
CA LEU A 116 20.88 0.33 -2.84
C LEU A 116 21.27 0.68 -1.40
N HIS A 117 20.77 -0.09 -0.43
CA HIS A 117 21.00 0.11 0.99
C HIS A 117 21.54 -1.18 1.64
N PRO A 118 22.75 -1.63 1.28
CA PRO A 118 23.29 -2.91 1.74
C PRO A 118 23.52 -2.99 3.25
N HIS A 119 23.65 -1.84 3.92
CA HIS A 119 23.76 -1.77 5.38
C HIS A 119 22.49 -2.24 6.10
N LEU A 120 21.34 -2.27 5.41
CA LEU A 120 20.08 -2.77 5.95
C LEU A 120 19.99 -4.31 5.94
N ALA A 121 20.86 -4.99 5.19
CA ALA A 121 20.89 -6.43 5.09
C ALA A 121 21.82 -7.07 6.13
N GLY A 122 21.51 -8.32 6.51
CA GLY A 122 22.34 -9.22 7.31
C GLY A 122 22.10 -9.15 8.82
N SER A 123 22.44 -10.25 9.51
CA SER A 123 22.29 -10.41 10.97
C SER A 123 23.23 -9.57 11.82
N ASN A 124 24.36 -9.14 11.25
CA ASN A 124 25.48 -8.56 11.99
C ASN A 124 25.59 -7.05 11.79
N ASN A 125 24.58 -6.41 11.19
CA ASN A 125 24.60 -4.97 10.92
C ASN A 125 24.29 -4.11 12.16
N GLY A 126 23.98 -4.73 13.30
CA GLY A 126 23.71 -4.02 14.55
C GLY A 126 22.45 -3.17 14.50
N LEU A 127 21.52 -3.46 13.56
CA LEU A 127 20.23 -2.79 13.52
C LEU A 127 19.44 -3.05 14.79
N ALA A 128 18.75 -2.01 15.27
CA ALA A 128 17.81 -2.14 16.36
C ALA A 128 16.69 -3.15 15.99
N PRO A 129 16.23 -3.99 16.94
CA PRO A 129 15.15 -4.95 16.71
C PRO A 129 13.89 -4.34 16.07
N GLU A 130 13.52 -3.12 16.47
CA GLU A 130 12.41 -2.33 15.90
C GLU A 130 12.61 -2.05 14.42
N THR A 131 13.84 -1.71 14.01
CA THR A 131 14.17 -1.43 12.61
C THR A 131 14.09 -2.72 11.79
N ARG A 132 14.52 -3.85 12.33
CA ARG A 132 14.38 -5.15 11.67
C ARG A 132 12.93 -5.57 11.51
N ALA A 133 12.10 -5.35 12.53
CA ALA A 133 10.66 -5.57 12.45
C ALA A 133 10.04 -4.70 11.36
N PHE A 134 10.38 -3.40 11.33
CA PHE A 134 9.94 -2.49 10.29
C PHE A 134 10.34 -2.95 8.88
N LEU A 135 11.60 -3.37 8.68
CA LEU A 135 12.06 -3.87 7.40
C LEU A 135 11.35 -5.16 6.99
N LEU A 136 11.03 -6.06 7.92
CA LEU A 136 10.21 -7.24 7.64
C LEU A 136 8.86 -6.85 7.06
N GLY A 137 8.20 -5.87 7.67
CA GLY A 137 6.97 -5.29 7.14
C GLY A 137 7.14 -4.68 5.76
N TYR A 138 8.20 -3.90 5.57
CA TYR A 138 8.50 -3.27 4.29
C TYR A 138 8.69 -4.31 3.17
N VAL A 139 9.45 -5.38 3.44
CA VAL A 139 9.63 -6.52 2.54
C VAL A 139 8.27 -7.17 2.21
N SER A 140 7.43 -7.41 3.22
CA SER A 140 6.09 -7.96 3.02
C SER A 140 5.23 -7.10 2.09
N HIS A 141 5.30 -5.78 2.22
CA HIS A 141 4.59 -4.87 1.32
C HIS A 141 5.05 -5.00 -0.13
N LEU A 142 6.36 -4.93 -0.38
CA LEU A 142 6.91 -5.00 -1.74
C LEU A 142 6.53 -6.32 -2.41
N VAL A 143 6.62 -7.43 -1.68
CA VAL A 143 6.21 -8.76 -2.16
C VAL A 143 4.72 -8.80 -2.44
N ALA A 144 3.87 -8.26 -1.57
CA ALA A 144 2.42 -8.22 -1.76
C ALA A 144 2.01 -7.52 -3.07
N ASP A 145 2.56 -6.32 -3.29
CA ASP A 145 2.32 -5.55 -4.50
C ASP A 145 2.75 -6.29 -5.77
N GLU A 146 3.98 -6.79 -5.78
CA GLU A 146 4.54 -7.47 -6.96
C GLU A 146 3.81 -8.78 -7.25
N THR A 147 3.37 -9.48 -6.21
CA THR A 147 2.54 -10.68 -6.35
C THR A 147 1.18 -10.31 -6.93
N TRP A 148 0.50 -9.27 -6.42
CA TRP A 148 -0.79 -8.83 -6.98
C TRP A 148 -0.67 -8.46 -8.46
N ILE A 149 0.36 -7.70 -8.82
CA ILE A 149 0.63 -7.31 -10.21
C ILE A 149 0.80 -8.54 -11.10
N THR A 150 1.59 -9.52 -10.66
CA THR A 150 2.02 -10.65 -11.50
C THR A 150 1.01 -11.78 -11.54
N THR A 151 0.19 -11.98 -10.50
CA THR A 151 -0.72 -13.13 -10.38
C THR A 151 -2.20 -12.76 -10.45
N MET A 152 -2.57 -11.53 -10.13
CA MET A 152 -3.98 -11.10 -10.12
C MET A 152 -4.27 -10.09 -11.21
N PHE A 153 -3.58 -8.94 -11.19
CA PHE A 153 -3.89 -7.85 -12.11
C PHE A 153 -3.58 -8.21 -13.56
N ARG A 154 -2.32 -8.56 -13.86
CA ARG A 154 -1.91 -8.78 -15.25
C ARG A 154 -2.65 -9.95 -15.92
N PRO A 155 -2.92 -11.07 -15.24
CA PRO A 155 -3.65 -12.18 -15.85
C PRO A 155 -5.14 -11.94 -16.07
N HIS A 156 -5.76 -10.97 -15.39
CA HIS A 156 -7.23 -10.83 -15.38
C HIS A 156 -7.76 -9.43 -15.72
N PHE A 157 -7.02 -8.37 -15.42
CA PHE A 157 -7.50 -6.98 -15.47
C PHE A 157 -6.65 -6.06 -16.37
N ASP A 158 -5.51 -6.55 -16.86
CA ASP A 158 -4.74 -5.82 -17.87
C ASP A 158 -5.48 -5.83 -19.22
N PRO A 159 -5.43 -4.74 -20.02
CA PRO A 159 -6.06 -4.67 -21.34
C PRO A 159 -5.76 -5.85 -22.27
N ALA A 160 -4.59 -6.47 -22.13
CA ALA A 160 -4.24 -7.64 -22.93
C ALA A 160 -4.96 -8.93 -22.52
N ASN A 161 -5.52 -9.02 -21.29
CA ASN A 161 -6.09 -10.24 -20.70
C ASN A 161 -7.41 -9.97 -19.94
N LEU A 162 -8.23 -9.00 -20.37
CA LEU A 162 -9.45 -8.61 -19.66
C LEU A 162 -10.43 -9.78 -19.51
N VAL A 163 -10.84 -10.07 -18.27
CA VAL A 163 -11.96 -10.98 -17.96
C VAL A 163 -13.33 -10.30 -18.04
N THR A 164 -13.34 -9.00 -18.27
CA THR A 164 -14.53 -8.13 -18.36
C THR A 164 -14.71 -7.57 -19.77
N ASP A 165 -15.89 -7.03 -20.06
CA ASP A 165 -16.17 -6.47 -21.40
C ASP A 165 -15.49 -5.10 -21.61
N THR A 166 -15.20 -4.38 -20.53
CA THR A 166 -14.59 -3.05 -20.57
C THR A 166 -13.48 -2.88 -19.53
N GLU A 167 -12.55 -1.95 -19.78
CA GLU A 167 -11.51 -1.57 -18.83
C GLU A 167 -12.07 -0.93 -17.54
N VAL A 168 -13.15 -0.15 -17.66
CA VAL A 168 -13.83 0.43 -16.50
C VAL A 168 -14.33 -0.67 -15.58
N GLU A 169 -14.98 -1.69 -16.16
CA GLU A 169 -15.45 -2.84 -15.40
C GLU A 169 -14.30 -3.63 -14.76
N ALA A 170 -13.18 -3.83 -15.47
CA ALA A 170 -11.99 -4.47 -14.90
C ALA A 170 -11.47 -3.72 -13.68
N HIS A 171 -11.39 -2.39 -13.73
CA HIS A 171 -10.97 -1.59 -12.57
C HIS A 171 -11.95 -1.65 -11.40
N ILE A 172 -13.25 -1.72 -11.69
CA ILE A 172 -14.27 -1.92 -10.66
C ILE A 172 -14.06 -3.28 -10.01
N TRP A 173 -13.84 -4.34 -10.79
CA TRP A 173 -13.66 -5.70 -10.28
C TRP A 173 -12.36 -5.84 -9.48
N ASP A 174 -11.24 -5.34 -9.99
CA ASP A 174 -9.94 -5.29 -9.30
C ASP A 174 -10.09 -4.60 -7.93
N ARG A 175 -10.72 -3.42 -7.89
CA ARG A 175 -10.92 -2.68 -6.64
C ARG A 175 -11.95 -3.33 -5.71
N ALA A 176 -12.99 -3.95 -6.26
CA ALA A 176 -14.01 -4.64 -5.47
C ALA A 176 -13.42 -5.88 -4.78
N LEU A 177 -12.55 -6.64 -5.46
CA LEU A 177 -11.83 -7.77 -4.85
C LEU A 177 -10.94 -7.30 -3.69
N GLN A 178 -10.19 -6.22 -3.88
CA GLN A 178 -9.35 -5.64 -2.81
C GLN A 178 -10.18 -5.18 -1.61
N LEU A 179 -11.36 -4.59 -1.84
CA LEU A 179 -12.27 -4.21 -0.76
C LEU A 179 -12.96 -5.42 -0.10
N ASP A 180 -13.25 -6.49 -0.84
CA ASP A 180 -13.77 -7.71 -0.24
C ASP A 180 -12.72 -8.39 0.64
N MET A 181 -11.44 -8.40 0.22
CA MET A 181 -10.33 -8.83 1.07
C MET A 181 -10.24 -8.01 2.35
N ASP A 182 -10.32 -6.68 2.27
CA ASP A 182 -10.34 -5.82 3.46
C ASP A 182 -11.52 -6.14 4.37
N ARG A 183 -12.72 -6.35 3.80
CA ARG A 183 -13.93 -6.69 4.55
C ARG A 183 -13.75 -7.98 5.33
N VAL A 184 -13.15 -9.00 4.72
CA VAL A 184 -12.87 -10.30 5.36
C VAL A 184 -11.86 -10.11 6.49
N VAL A 185 -10.71 -9.50 6.22
CA VAL A 185 -9.65 -9.24 7.21
C VAL A 185 -10.18 -8.41 8.40
N LEU A 186 -11.00 -7.39 8.14
CA LEU A 186 -11.61 -6.56 9.19
C LEU A 186 -12.62 -7.31 10.04
N SER A 187 -13.18 -8.42 9.54
CA SER A 187 -14.12 -9.27 10.28
C SER A 187 -13.45 -10.40 11.07
N GLU A 188 -12.20 -10.72 10.74
CA GLU A 188 -11.39 -11.72 11.44
C GLU A 188 -10.75 -11.13 12.70
N ASN A 189 -10.48 -11.98 13.70
CA ASN A 189 -9.64 -11.69 14.88
C ASN A 189 -9.96 -10.40 15.67
N GLY A 190 -11.23 -9.96 15.69
CA GLY A 190 -11.64 -8.75 16.42
C GLY A 190 -11.31 -7.44 15.69
N GLY A 191 -11.07 -7.50 14.38
CA GLY A 191 -10.74 -6.37 13.51
C GLY A 191 -9.33 -5.83 13.73
N LEU A 192 -9.08 -4.59 13.30
CA LEU A 192 -7.75 -3.96 13.34
C LEU A 192 -7.46 -3.16 14.63
N SER A 193 -8.24 -3.39 15.70
CA SER A 193 -8.12 -2.63 16.95
C SER A 193 -6.78 -2.88 17.68
N THR A 194 -6.28 -4.11 17.61
CA THR A 194 -4.96 -4.49 18.14
C THR A 194 -3.83 -3.90 17.30
N HIS A 195 -3.94 -3.93 15.97
CA HIS A 195 -2.98 -3.30 15.06
C HIS A 195 -2.93 -1.78 15.22
N HIS A 196 -4.10 -1.14 15.38
CA HIS A 196 -4.20 0.28 15.68
C HIS A 196 -3.39 0.65 16.93
N THR A 197 -3.58 -0.10 18.01
CA THR A 197 -2.85 0.11 19.27
C THR A 197 -1.36 -0.12 19.08
N ALA A 198 -0.96 -1.20 18.40
CA ALA A 198 0.43 -1.52 18.15
C ALA A 198 1.16 -0.44 17.33
N ILE A 199 0.54 0.05 16.24
CA ILE A 199 1.10 1.13 15.40
C ILE A 199 1.15 2.46 16.16
N SER A 200 0.12 2.77 16.95
CA SER A 200 0.06 4.01 17.74
C SER A 200 1.15 4.08 18.81
N ASN A 201 1.60 2.93 19.31
CA ASN A 201 2.61 2.80 20.35
C ASN A 201 4.04 2.65 19.82
N VAL A 202 4.27 2.78 18.50
CA VAL A 202 5.65 2.81 17.97
C VAL A 202 6.32 4.11 18.43
N GLU A 203 7.29 4.01 19.33
CA GLU A 203 7.98 5.16 19.94
C GLU A 203 9.21 5.61 19.14
N THR A 204 9.90 4.67 18.49
CA THR A 204 11.13 4.94 17.75
C THR A 204 10.92 4.68 16.26
N MET A 205 11.14 5.70 15.43
CA MET A 205 11.13 5.54 13.98
C MET A 205 12.46 4.97 13.49
N PRO A 206 12.45 4.08 12.50
CA PRO A 206 13.68 3.53 11.94
C PRO A 206 14.42 4.62 11.15
N ALA A 207 15.72 4.74 11.39
CA ALA A 207 16.58 5.63 10.61
C ALA A 207 16.86 5.01 9.23
N LEU A 208 16.15 5.48 8.21
CA LEU A 208 16.27 4.99 6.83
C LEU A 208 16.78 6.12 5.92
N GLU A 209 17.90 5.92 5.23
CA GLU A 209 18.49 6.98 4.37
C GLU A 209 17.54 7.48 3.27
N PHE A 210 16.58 6.66 2.85
CA PHE A 210 15.61 6.98 1.80
C PHE A 210 14.28 7.55 2.35
N LEU A 211 14.07 7.57 3.67
CA LEU A 211 12.85 8.07 4.33
C LEU A 211 13.17 8.83 5.62
N GLN A 212 12.71 10.08 5.70
CA GLN A 212 12.89 10.91 6.89
C GLN A 212 11.99 10.44 8.04
N ASP A 213 12.51 10.47 9.27
CA ASP A 213 11.81 10.01 10.47
C ASP A 213 10.51 10.79 10.71
N GLU A 214 10.51 12.11 10.50
CA GLU A 214 9.31 12.95 10.66
C GLU A 214 8.21 12.56 9.68
N LEU A 215 8.61 12.14 8.48
CA LEU A 215 7.69 11.71 7.44
C LEU A 215 7.09 10.34 7.79
N ILE A 216 7.88 9.42 8.35
CA ILE A 216 7.39 8.12 8.84
C ILE A 216 6.42 8.34 10.01
N ASP A 217 6.70 9.27 10.93
CA ASP A 217 5.80 9.58 12.05
C ASP A 217 4.48 10.21 11.58
N GLU A 218 4.52 11.12 10.59
CA GLU A 218 3.30 11.65 9.98
C GLU A 218 2.47 10.53 9.33
N TRP A 219 3.13 9.60 8.63
CA TRP A 219 2.47 8.43 8.04
C TRP A 219 1.85 7.53 9.09
N ARG A 220 2.57 7.23 10.17
CA ARG A 220 2.05 6.46 11.32
C ARG A 220 0.77 7.06 11.87
N GLY A 221 0.74 8.38 12.09
CA GLY A 221 -0.46 9.09 12.54
C GLY A 221 -1.61 9.06 11.52
N TRP A 222 -1.31 8.99 10.22
CA TRP A 222 -2.31 8.80 9.17
C TRP A 222 -2.87 7.38 9.16
N VAL A 223 -2.01 6.36 9.22
CA VAL A 223 -2.40 4.93 9.24
C VAL A 223 -3.22 4.62 10.48
N ALA A 224 -2.81 5.07 11.67
CA ALA A 224 -3.58 4.88 12.90
C ALA A 224 -5.01 5.41 12.75
N ARG A 225 -5.19 6.63 12.21
CA ARG A 225 -6.52 7.18 11.97
C ARG A 225 -7.34 6.36 10.97
N LEU A 226 -6.71 5.85 9.91
CA LEU A 226 -7.38 5.01 8.92
C LEU A 226 -7.89 3.70 9.52
N LEU A 227 -7.09 3.07 10.39
CA LEU A 227 -7.45 1.80 11.05
C LEU A 227 -8.59 1.94 12.06
N GLY A 228 -8.84 3.16 12.55
CA GLY A 228 -10.00 3.46 13.40
C GLY A 228 -11.34 3.57 12.64
N TRP A 229 -11.36 3.39 11.31
CA TRP A 229 -12.58 3.55 10.51
C TRP A 229 -13.22 2.21 10.13
N ASP A 230 -14.54 2.17 10.21
CA ASP A 230 -15.32 1.01 9.76
C ASP A 230 -15.23 0.76 8.25
N PHE A 231 -15.44 -0.50 7.88
CA PHE A 231 -15.55 -0.90 6.48
C PHE A 231 -16.79 -0.28 5.82
N THR A 232 -16.64 0.16 4.57
CA THR A 232 -17.78 0.59 3.74
C THR A 232 -17.46 0.44 2.26
N TRP A 233 -18.45 -0.04 1.49
CA TRP A 233 -18.37 -0.13 0.04
C TRP A 233 -18.32 1.24 -0.66
N GLU A 234 -18.65 2.35 0.03
CA GLU A 234 -18.44 3.71 -0.48
C GLU A 234 -16.97 4.02 -0.78
N ARG A 235 -16.04 3.23 -0.21
CA ARG A 235 -14.62 3.26 -0.58
C ARG A 235 -14.40 2.96 -2.06
N LEU A 236 -15.25 2.14 -2.69
CA LEU A 236 -15.22 1.84 -4.12
C LEU A 236 -15.50 3.10 -4.94
N LYS A 237 -16.62 3.79 -4.67
CA LYS A 237 -16.95 5.07 -5.32
C LYS A 237 -15.81 6.07 -5.20
N ARG A 238 -15.26 6.22 -3.99
CA ARG A 238 -14.12 7.14 -3.76
C ARG A 238 -12.88 6.74 -4.54
N ALA A 239 -12.61 5.45 -4.71
CA ALA A 239 -11.46 4.97 -5.49
C ALA A 239 -11.65 5.27 -6.99
N LEU A 240 -12.81 4.95 -7.56
CA LEU A 240 -13.07 5.15 -8.98
C LEU A 240 -13.20 6.63 -9.34
N ASN A 241 -13.77 7.46 -8.45
CA ASN A 241 -13.77 8.93 -8.62
C ASN A 241 -12.37 9.53 -8.76
N ARG A 242 -11.35 8.93 -8.11
CA ARG A 242 -9.96 9.38 -8.26
C ARG A 242 -9.35 8.97 -9.60
N MET A 243 -9.73 7.82 -10.13
CA MET A 243 -9.22 7.28 -11.39
C MET A 243 -9.90 7.93 -12.61
N TYR A 244 -11.20 8.17 -12.50
CA TYR A 244 -12.08 8.66 -13.57
C TYR A 244 -12.77 9.96 -13.17
N ARG A 245 -11.98 10.92 -12.71
CA ARG A 245 -12.50 12.22 -12.28
C ARG A 245 -13.35 12.84 -13.39
N ASP A 246 -14.50 13.38 -13.01
CA ASP A 246 -15.43 14.08 -13.90
C ASP A 246 -16.02 13.19 -15.03
N ASN A 247 -16.02 11.87 -14.85
CA ASN A 247 -16.71 10.93 -15.74
C ASN A 247 -17.98 10.37 -15.05
N ASP A 248 -19.12 11.00 -15.32
CA ASP A 248 -20.41 10.65 -14.74
C ASP A 248 -20.88 9.25 -15.16
N GLU A 249 -20.52 8.79 -16.38
CA GLU A 249 -20.88 7.45 -16.85
C GLU A 249 -20.22 6.37 -15.98
N VAL A 250 -18.95 6.54 -15.60
CA VAL A 250 -18.27 5.62 -14.68
C VAL A 250 -18.96 5.59 -13.32
N GLN A 251 -19.45 6.73 -12.81
CA GLN A 251 -20.16 6.76 -11.54
C GLN A 251 -21.47 5.97 -11.59
N LEU A 252 -22.24 6.08 -12.68
CA LEU A 252 -23.45 5.27 -12.89
C LEU A 252 -23.14 3.77 -12.93
N VAL A 253 -22.02 3.36 -13.54
CA VAL A 253 -21.61 1.95 -13.56
C VAL A 253 -21.25 1.46 -12.15
N VAL A 254 -20.52 2.26 -11.35
CA VAL A 254 -20.18 1.91 -9.97
C VAL A 254 -21.43 1.85 -9.09
N ASP A 255 -22.36 2.80 -9.24
CA ASP A 255 -23.62 2.82 -8.50
C ASP A 255 -24.44 1.57 -8.83
N GLY A 256 -24.60 1.24 -10.12
CA GLY A 256 -25.28 0.02 -10.54
C GLY A 256 -24.58 -1.25 -10.04
N PHE A 257 -23.25 -1.27 -9.98
CA PHE A 257 -22.50 -2.38 -9.36
C PHE A 257 -22.85 -2.54 -7.88
N LEU A 258 -22.88 -1.44 -7.12
CA LEU A 258 -23.14 -1.44 -5.69
C LEU A 258 -24.60 -1.76 -5.33
N GLU A 259 -25.56 -1.26 -6.10
CA GLU A 259 -26.99 -1.54 -5.92
C GLU A 259 -27.32 -3.04 -6.11
N ASN A 260 -26.51 -3.76 -6.89
CA ASN A 260 -26.69 -5.18 -7.16
C ASN A 260 -25.88 -6.11 -6.25
N MET A 261 -25.30 -5.60 -5.14
CA MET A 261 -24.63 -6.46 -4.16
C MET A 261 -25.63 -7.37 -3.42
N PRO A 262 -25.28 -8.63 -3.08
CA PRO A 262 -23.97 -9.27 -3.25
C PRO A 262 -23.73 -9.88 -4.64
N ARG A 263 -24.74 -9.92 -5.51
CA ARG A 263 -24.68 -10.58 -6.83
C ARG A 263 -23.57 -10.05 -7.74
N SER A 264 -23.29 -8.75 -7.69
CA SER A 264 -22.16 -8.16 -8.42
C SER A 264 -20.82 -8.78 -8.05
N LEU A 265 -20.61 -9.06 -6.77
CA LEU A 265 -19.39 -9.71 -6.28
C LEU A 265 -19.37 -11.21 -6.63
N GLU A 266 -20.51 -11.90 -6.56
CA GLU A 266 -20.64 -13.29 -7.02
C GLU A 266 -20.23 -13.44 -8.49
N ARG A 267 -20.63 -12.49 -9.35
CA ARG A 267 -20.22 -12.45 -10.77
C ARG A 267 -18.72 -12.33 -10.96
N ILE A 268 -18.03 -11.60 -10.07
CA ILE A 268 -16.56 -11.54 -10.10
C ILE A 268 -16.00 -12.93 -9.80
N TYR A 269 -16.49 -13.58 -8.75
CA TYR A 269 -16.00 -14.89 -8.30
C TYR A 269 -16.31 -16.04 -9.28
N GLU A 270 -17.28 -15.89 -10.18
CA GLU A 270 -17.48 -16.81 -11.31
C GLU A 270 -16.33 -16.78 -12.32
N ARG A 271 -15.58 -15.67 -12.41
CA ARG A 271 -14.48 -15.45 -13.37
C ARG A 271 -13.11 -15.43 -12.74
N VAL A 272 -13.02 -14.94 -11.50
CA VAL A 272 -11.81 -14.87 -10.68
C VAL A 272 -12.13 -15.62 -9.39
N PRO A 273 -11.97 -16.95 -9.36
CA PRO A 273 -12.38 -17.77 -8.22
C PRO A 273 -11.68 -17.36 -6.92
N ARG A 274 -12.32 -17.66 -5.78
CA ARG A 274 -11.78 -17.32 -4.44
C ARG A 274 -10.43 -17.96 -4.20
N GLU A 275 -10.22 -19.14 -4.76
CA GLU A 275 -8.98 -19.90 -4.71
C GLU A 275 -7.79 -19.08 -5.24
N LEU A 276 -7.99 -18.19 -6.22
CA LEU A 276 -6.93 -17.31 -6.71
C LEU A 276 -6.51 -16.25 -5.67
N ILE A 277 -7.44 -15.81 -4.83
CA ILE A 277 -7.16 -14.88 -3.73
C ILE A 277 -6.37 -15.61 -2.63
N ASP A 278 -6.74 -16.86 -2.35
CA ASP A 278 -6.03 -17.69 -1.38
C ASP A 278 -4.62 -18.03 -1.87
N ASP A 279 -4.47 -18.40 -3.15
CA ASP A 279 -3.17 -18.61 -3.79
C ASP A 279 -2.30 -17.35 -3.76
N TYR A 280 -2.89 -16.17 -4.02
CA TYR A 280 -2.21 -14.88 -3.88
C TYR A 280 -1.69 -14.69 -2.46
N ARG A 281 -2.55 -14.88 -1.44
CA ARG A 281 -2.17 -14.71 -0.02
C ARG A 281 -1.04 -15.65 0.38
N GLN A 282 -1.18 -16.94 0.06
CA GLN A 282 -0.18 -17.95 0.39
C GLN A 282 1.16 -17.62 -0.28
N ARG A 283 1.12 -17.22 -1.55
CA ARG A 283 2.33 -16.86 -2.28
C ARG A 283 3.02 -15.66 -1.67
N VAL A 284 2.29 -14.61 -1.27
CA VAL A 284 2.89 -13.47 -0.58
C VAL A 284 3.59 -13.91 0.71
N ILE A 285 2.97 -14.77 1.50
CA ILE A 285 3.55 -15.27 2.75
C ILE A 285 4.85 -16.04 2.46
N GLU A 286 4.83 -17.01 1.53
CA GLU A 286 6.02 -17.79 1.19
C GLU A 286 7.16 -16.93 0.63
N GLU A 287 6.88 -16.08 -0.34
CA GLU A 287 7.88 -15.22 -0.97
C GLU A 287 8.44 -14.21 0.05
N THR A 288 7.62 -13.65 0.94
CA THR A 288 8.10 -12.77 2.00
C THR A 288 9.04 -13.51 2.94
N LYS A 289 8.71 -14.74 3.34
CA LYS A 289 9.59 -15.55 4.21
C LYS A 289 10.93 -15.86 3.54
N ILE A 290 10.93 -16.17 2.24
CA ILE A 290 12.15 -16.41 1.46
C ILE A 290 13.03 -15.16 1.50
N GLN A 291 12.48 -14.01 1.12
CA GLN A 291 13.19 -12.73 1.10
C GLN A 291 13.66 -12.30 2.50
N ALA A 292 12.82 -12.45 3.53
CA ALA A 292 13.19 -12.12 4.89
C ALA A 292 14.36 -12.99 5.39
N ARG A 293 14.37 -14.29 5.09
CA ARG A 293 15.47 -15.18 5.46
C ARG A 293 16.76 -14.87 4.72
N GLU A 294 16.66 -14.41 3.48
CA GLU A 294 17.80 -13.96 2.69
C GLU A 294 18.42 -12.68 3.27
N TYR A 295 17.60 -11.70 3.66
CA TYR A 295 18.10 -10.36 3.98
C TYR A 295 18.08 -9.97 5.48
N LEU A 296 17.17 -10.49 6.31
CA LEU A 296 16.88 -9.94 7.64
C LEU A 296 17.30 -10.81 8.84
N SER A 297 17.47 -12.12 8.65
CA SER A 297 17.93 -13.10 9.66
C SER A 297 17.13 -13.17 10.97
N ALA A 298 17.18 -14.31 11.66
CA ALA A 298 16.39 -14.53 12.89
C ALA A 298 16.97 -13.88 14.17
N THR A 299 18.30 -13.67 14.21
CA THR A 299 19.05 -13.23 15.41
C THR A 299 19.17 -11.73 15.48
#